data_AF-A0A2D6P6D2-F1
#
_entry.id   AF-A0A2D6P6D2-F1
#
_cell.length_a   1.000
_cell.length_b   1.000
_cell.length_c   1.000
_cell.angle_alpha   90.00
_cell.angle_beta   90.00
_cell.angle_gamma   90.00
#
_symmetry.space_group_name_H-M   'P 1'
#
loop_
_entity.id
_entity.type
_entity.pdbx_description
1 polymer ?
#
loop_
_entity_poly.entity_id
_entity_poly.type
_entity_poly.pdbx_seq_one_letter_code
_entity_poly.pdbx_strand_id
1 'polypeptide(L)'
;MPTYTFHNKTTGVVEDVFLKISEKEQYLKDNPDVEQVHTGINIVAGVGRIKGDSGWKENLSRIAEAHPRSALAERHGNKSIKDIKTKQVVEKHMNKRKK
;
A
#
# COMPACT_ATOMS: atom_id res chain seq x y z
N MET A 1 28.70 -3.29 -1.04
CA MET A 1 28.79 -4.68 -0.55
C MET A 1 27.65 -4.87 0.44
N PRO A 2 26.88 -5.97 0.34
CA PRO A 2 25.81 -6.29 1.29
C PRO A 2 26.35 -6.89 2.59
N THR A 3 25.61 -6.70 3.69
CA THR A 3 25.81 -7.41 4.96
C THR A 3 24.94 -8.66 4.96
N TYR A 4 25.50 -9.80 5.35
CA TYR A 4 24.78 -11.06 5.51
C TYR A 4 24.82 -11.50 6.96
N THR A 5 23.65 -11.86 7.49
CA THR A 5 23.52 -12.46 8.82
C THR A 5 23.61 -13.98 8.70
N PHE A 6 24.52 -14.60 9.45
CA PHE A 6 24.69 -16.04 9.51
C PHE A 6 24.46 -16.56 10.93
N HIS A 7 23.93 -17.77 11.04
CA HIS A 7 23.75 -18.50 12.28
C HIS A 7 24.54 -19.80 12.24
N ASN A 8 25.49 -19.94 13.17
CA ASN A 8 26.24 -21.16 13.34
C ASN A 8 25.44 -22.15 14.21
N LYS A 9 25.09 -23.31 13.66
CA LYS A 9 24.30 -24.33 14.38
C LYS A 9 25.01 -24.93 15.58
N THR A 10 26.33 -24.96 15.56
CA THR A 10 27.16 -25.63 16.57
C THR A 10 27.38 -24.75 17.80
N THR A 11 27.53 -23.44 17.59
CA THR A 11 27.78 -22.48 18.68
C THR A 11 26.54 -21.66 19.05
N GLY A 12 25.50 -21.65 18.20
CA GLY A 12 24.28 -20.86 18.40
C GLY A 12 24.47 -19.35 18.23
N VAL A 13 25.63 -18.92 17.72
CA VAL A 13 25.96 -17.50 17.56
C VAL A 13 25.44 -17.00 16.22
N VAL A 14 24.83 -15.81 16.24
CA VAL A 14 24.40 -15.06 15.06
C VAL A 14 25.43 -13.96 14.81
N GLU A 15 26.06 -13.98 13.64
CA GLU A 15 27.09 -13.00 13.26
C GLU A 15 26.72 -12.28 11.95
N ASP A 16 26.95 -10.97 11.93
CA ASP A 16 26.76 -10.13 10.74
C ASP A 16 28.10 -9.93 10.03
N VAL A 17 28.21 -10.46 8.81
CA VAL A 17 29.46 -10.43 8.04
C VAL A 17 29.27 -9.62 6.77
N PHE A 18 30.22 -8.71 6.52
CA PHE A 18 30.23 -7.86 5.33
C PHE A 18 31.02 -8.54 4.22
N LEU A 19 30.33 -9.09 3.22
CA LEU A 19 30.94 -9.96 2.20
C LEU A 19 30.44 -9.60 0.79
N LYS A 20 31.21 -9.97 -0.24
CA LYS A 20 30.66 -10.08 -1.60
C LYS A 20 29.89 -11.39 -1.77
N ILE A 21 28.95 -11.41 -2.73
CA ILE A 21 28.17 -12.63 -3.04
C ILE A 21 29.06 -13.84 -3.38
N SER A 22 30.18 -13.61 -4.07
CA SER A 22 31.17 -14.63 -4.45
C SER A 22 31.89 -15.22 -3.24
N GLU A 23 32.23 -14.38 -2.26
CA GLU A 23 32.92 -14.78 -1.03
C GLU A 23 31.95 -15.51 -0.09
N LYS A 24 30.67 -15.13 -0.09
CA LYS A 24 29.61 -15.83 0.65
C LYS A 24 29.46 -17.29 0.20
N GLU A 25 29.50 -17.57 -1.10
CA GLU A 25 29.40 -18.95 -1.60
C GLU A 25 30.58 -19.82 -1.17
N GLN A 26 31.78 -19.26 -1.11
CA GLN A 26 32.96 -19.93 -0.56
C GLN A 26 32.83 -20.12 0.95
N TYR A 27 32.42 -19.08 1.69
CA TYR A 27 32.24 -19.15 3.14
C TYR A 27 31.23 -20.23 3.58
N LEU A 28 30.14 -20.42 2.83
CA LEU A 28 29.16 -21.48 3.07
C LEU A 28 29.68 -22.88 2.71
N LYS A 29 30.59 -23.01 1.75
CA LYS A 29 31.25 -24.29 1.43
C LYS A 29 32.28 -24.67 2.48
N ASP A 30 33.03 -23.69 2.97
CA ASP A 30 34.09 -23.89 3.95
C ASP A 30 33.53 -24.09 5.37
N ASN A 31 32.32 -23.60 5.64
CA ASN A 31 31.63 -23.71 6.93
C ASN A 31 30.24 -24.35 6.77
N PRO A 32 30.14 -25.68 6.64
CA PRO A 32 28.86 -26.37 6.42
C PRO A 32 27.87 -26.26 7.58
N ASP A 33 28.34 -25.90 8.78
CA ASP A 33 27.52 -25.74 9.99
C ASP A 33 26.84 -24.36 10.10
N VAL A 34 27.07 -23.48 9.11
CA VAL A 34 26.59 -22.10 9.11
C VAL A 34 25.43 -21.93 8.12
N GLU A 35 24.31 -21.40 8.61
CA GLU A 35 23.13 -21.12 7.80
C GLU A 35 22.89 -19.61 7.69
N GLN A 36 22.48 -19.15 6.51
CA GLN A 36 22.07 -17.77 6.35
C GLN A 36 20.70 -17.54 6.99
N VAL A 37 20.61 -16.60 7.92
CA VAL A 37 19.34 -16.19 8.53
C VAL A 37 18.82 -14.95 7.82
N HIS A 38 17.55 -14.99 7.45
CA HIS A 38 16.86 -13.82 6.90
C HIS A 38 16.43 -12.94 8.07
N THR A 39 17.23 -11.95 8.42
CA THR A 39 16.88 -10.91 9.39
C THR A 39 15.76 -10.05 8.81
N GLY A 40 14.59 -10.10 9.45
CA GLY A 40 13.42 -9.23 9.27
C GLY A 40 13.16 -8.71 7.85
N ILE A 41 12.24 -9.35 7.12
CA ILE A 41 11.69 -8.75 5.90
C ILE A 41 10.92 -7.49 6.31
N ASN A 42 11.56 -6.33 6.17
CA ASN A 42 10.91 -5.04 6.37
C ASN A 42 9.98 -4.78 5.17
N ILE A 43 8.77 -5.33 5.24
CA ILE A 43 7.73 -5.12 4.22
C ILE A 43 7.25 -3.67 4.34
N VAL A 44 7.77 -2.79 3.49
CA VAL A 44 7.26 -1.42 3.35
C VAL A 44 5.96 -1.49 2.54
N ALA A 45 4.82 -1.43 3.24
CA ALA A 45 3.49 -1.60 2.66
C ALA A 45 3.00 -0.44 1.74
N GLY A 46 3.87 0.51 1.36
CA GLY A 46 3.47 1.57 0.43
C GLY A 46 4.54 2.58 0.14
N VAL A 47 5.08 2.53 -1.09
CA VAL A 47 5.85 3.62 -1.67
C VAL A 47 4.99 4.23 -2.79
N GLY A 48 4.31 5.34 -2.47
CA GLY A 48 3.56 6.14 -3.45
C GLY A 48 2.04 6.09 -3.32
N ARG A 49 1.39 7.19 -3.73
CA ARG A 49 -0.05 7.26 -3.99
C ARG A 49 -0.29 6.88 -5.45
N ILE A 50 -1.40 6.19 -5.75
CA ILE A 50 -1.84 6.00 -7.14
C ILE A 50 -2.08 7.39 -7.74
N LYS A 51 -1.21 7.81 -8.65
CA LYS A 51 -1.37 9.05 -9.41
C LYS A 51 -2.53 8.83 -10.37
N GLY A 52 -3.68 9.44 -10.08
CA GLY A 52 -4.85 9.31 -10.94
C GLY A 52 -4.58 9.97 -12.30
N ASP A 53 -4.40 9.12 -13.32
CA ASP A 53 -4.21 9.54 -14.70
C ASP A 53 -5.49 10.19 -15.26
N SER A 54 -5.35 10.97 -16.34
CA SER A 54 -6.47 11.64 -17.01
C SER A 54 -7.54 10.64 -17.47
N GLY A 55 -7.14 9.51 -18.06
CA GLY A 55 -8.07 8.47 -18.49
C GLY A 55 -8.81 7.81 -17.31
N TRP A 56 -8.16 7.68 -16.16
CA TRP A 56 -8.80 7.16 -14.95
C TRP A 56 -9.88 8.11 -14.44
N LYS A 57 -9.61 9.43 -14.44
CA LYS A 57 -10.59 10.45 -14.03
C LYS A 57 -11.81 10.45 -14.95
N GLU A 58 -11.62 10.35 -16.26
CA GLU A 58 -12.72 10.31 -17.23
C GLU A 58 -13.64 9.10 -17.00
N ASN A 59 -13.06 7.93 -16.74
CA ASN A 59 -13.85 6.74 -16.44
C ASN A 59 -14.65 6.91 -15.13
N LEU A 60 -14.02 7.47 -14.09
CA LEU A 60 -14.72 7.78 -12.83
C LEU A 60 -15.87 8.77 -13.05
N SER A 61 -15.68 9.80 -13.87
CA SER A 61 -16.73 10.76 -14.22
C SER A 61 -17.89 10.09 -14.97
N ARG A 62 -17.60 9.23 -15.96
CA ARG A 62 -18.63 8.48 -16.71
C ARG A 62 -19.44 7.55 -15.82
N ILE A 63 -18.78 6.83 -14.90
CA ILE A 63 -19.47 5.95 -13.93
C ILE A 63 -20.29 6.78 -12.95
N ALA A 64 -19.77 7.93 -12.52
CA ALA A 64 -20.48 8.85 -11.63
C ALA A 64 -21.75 9.42 -12.29
N GLU A 65 -21.70 9.76 -13.58
CA GLU A 65 -22.86 10.25 -14.34
C GLU A 65 -23.92 9.16 -14.54
N ALA A 66 -23.51 7.91 -14.78
CA ALA A 66 -24.44 6.78 -14.87
C ALA A 66 -25.12 6.44 -13.52
N HIS A 67 -24.43 6.70 -12.39
CA HIS A 67 -24.90 6.38 -11.05
C HIS A 67 -24.86 7.60 -10.10
N PRO A 68 -25.75 8.60 -10.31
CA PRO A 68 -25.66 9.90 -9.64
C PRO A 68 -25.91 9.86 -8.12
N ARG A 69 -26.54 8.79 -7.62
CA ARG A 69 -26.81 8.60 -6.17
C ARG A 69 -25.72 7.80 -5.44
N SER A 70 -24.68 7.37 -6.14
CA SER A 70 -23.58 6.59 -5.54
C SER A 70 -22.63 7.48 -4.72
N ALA A 71 -21.93 6.88 -3.76
CA ALA A 71 -20.86 7.56 -3.01
C ALA A 71 -19.70 8.00 -3.93
N LEU A 72 -19.53 7.33 -5.08
CA LEU A 72 -18.56 7.71 -6.08
C LEU A 72 -18.97 9.00 -6.81
N ALA A 73 -20.22 9.08 -7.24
CA ALA A 73 -20.77 10.28 -7.88
C ALA A 73 -20.79 11.49 -6.96
N GLU A 74 -20.80 11.26 -5.64
CA GLU A 74 -20.64 12.35 -4.69
C GLU A 74 -19.27 13.04 -4.81
N ARG A 75 -18.23 12.29 -5.14
CA ARG A 75 -16.83 12.77 -5.20
C ARG A 75 -16.38 13.16 -6.61
N HIS A 76 -16.83 12.43 -7.63
CA HIS A 76 -16.37 12.57 -9.01
C HIS A 76 -17.48 12.96 -10.01
N GLY A 77 -18.73 13.07 -9.57
CA GLY A 77 -19.86 13.43 -10.43
C GLY A 77 -20.05 14.94 -10.56
N ASN A 78 -20.46 15.37 -11.74
CA ASN A 78 -20.90 16.74 -11.99
C ASN A 78 -22.31 16.94 -11.40
N LYS A 79 -22.45 17.80 -10.39
CA LYS A 79 -23.73 18.10 -9.75
C LYS A 79 -24.23 19.48 -10.17
N SER A 80 -25.49 19.59 -10.58
CA SER A 80 -26.09 20.88 -10.82
C SER A 80 -26.35 21.61 -9.49
N ILE A 81 -26.39 22.95 -9.53
CA ILE A 81 -26.75 23.75 -8.34
C ILE A 81 -28.15 23.41 -7.81
N LYS A 82 -29.05 22.98 -8.70
CA LYS A 82 -30.40 22.51 -8.32
C LYS A 82 -30.32 21.23 -7.49
N ASP A 83 -29.48 20.28 -7.89
CA ASP A 83 -29.31 18.99 -7.19
C ASP A 83 -28.71 19.20 -5.81
N ILE A 84 -27.70 20.07 -5.71
CA ILE A 84 -27.05 20.42 -4.44
C ILE A 84 -28.07 21.03 -3.48
N LYS A 85 -28.82 22.05 -3.93
CA LYS A 85 -29.84 22.71 -3.09
C LYS A 85 -30.95 21.73 -2.67
N THR A 86 -31.38 20.86 -3.58
CA THR A 86 -32.39 19.83 -3.27
C THR A 86 -31.88 18.87 -2.19
N LYS A 87 -30.64 18.38 -2.32
CA LYS A 87 -30.01 17.51 -1.31
C LYS A 87 -29.91 18.21 0.06
N GLN A 88 -29.49 19.48 0.09
CA GLN A 88 -29.41 20.27 1.33
C GLN A 88 -30.77 20.43 2.02
N VAL A 89 -31.83 20.70 1.24
CA VAL A 89 -33.18 20.82 1.79
C VAL A 89 -33.65 19.49 2.35
N VAL A 90 -33.44 18.37 1.65
CA VAL A 90 -33.79 17.03 2.14
C VAL A 90 -33.03 16.71 3.43
N GLU A 91 -31.72 16.93 3.47
CA GLU A 91 -30.89 16.72 4.66
C GLU A 91 -31.35 17.56 5.85
N LYS A 92 -31.70 18.84 5.64
CA LYS A 92 -32.26 19.71 6.67
C LYS A 92 -33.53 19.13 7.29
N HIS A 93 -34.45 18.63 6.47
CA HIS A 93 -35.69 18.03 6.98
C HIS A 93 -35.46 16.68 7.65
N MET A 94 -34.56 15.85 7.11
CA MET A 94 -34.17 14.57 7.71
C MET A 94 -33.54 14.74 9.09
N ASN A 95 -32.65 15.74 9.24
CA ASN A 95 -32.01 16.03 10.52
C ASN A 95 -33.00 16.59 11.55
N LYS A 96 -33.96 17.42 11.11
CA LYS A 96 -35.04 17.89 11.98
C LYS A 96 -35.95 16.76 12.46
N ARG A 97 -36.22 15.75 11.62
CA ARG A 97 -37.08 14.60 11.98
C ARG A 97 -36.40 13.59 12.91
N LYS A 98 -35.07 13.56 12.92
CA LYS A 98 -34.28 12.69 13.83
C LYS A 98 -34.12 13.28 15.22
N LYS A 99 -34.42 14.57 15.39
CA LYS A 99 -34.37 15.29 16.66
C LYS A 99 -35.75 15.26 17.31
#